data_AF-A0A5M9MKQ4-F1
#
_entry.id   AF-A0A5M9MKQ4-F1
#
_cell.length_a   1.000
_cell.length_b   1.000
_cell.length_c   1.000
_cell.angle_alpha   90.00
_cell.angle_beta   90.00
_cell.angle_gamma   90.00
#
_symmetry.space_group_name_H-M   'P 1'
#
loop_
_entity.id
_entity.type
_entity.pdbx_description
1 polymer ?
#
loop_
_entity_poly.entity_id
_entity_poly.type
_entity_poly.pdbx_seq_one_letter_code
_entity_poly.pdbx_strand_id
1 'polypeptide(L)'
;MIPKEQAKKHGLPETVQLYNDPGYLFYGLGVYHQLHCLNRIRKTFYKEKFYADEDPHMIEVHKNHCFDVIRQALMCHGDISLVYWWNDTYSYIDETGAKQYSDDYLHRNGEERMTGSRTHWNTDVQCRDISAINDWARQHKVNADKYWGRVDD
;
A
#
# COMPACT_ATOMS: atom_id res chain seq x y z
N MET A 1 9.65 8.68 -4.93
CA MET A 1 10.98 8.75 -4.28
C MET A 1 11.04 10.05 -3.50
N ILE A 2 11.55 10.03 -2.27
CA ILE A 2 11.51 11.19 -1.38
C ILE A 2 12.92 11.43 -0.83
N PRO A 3 13.50 12.65 -0.91
CA PRO A 3 14.77 12.96 -0.27
C PRO A 3 14.77 12.62 1.23
N LYS A 4 15.88 12.10 1.76
CA LYS A 4 16.02 11.73 3.18
C LYS A 4 15.61 12.85 4.15
N GLU A 5 16.08 14.07 3.89
CA GLU A 5 15.77 15.24 4.72
C GLU A 5 14.27 15.57 4.72
N GLN A 6 13.61 15.43 3.56
CA GLN A 6 12.18 15.66 3.46
C GLN A 6 11.39 14.56 4.19
N ALA A 7 11.77 13.30 4.01
CA ALA A 7 11.13 12.18 4.71
C ALA A 7 11.24 12.33 6.23
N LYS A 8 12.43 12.71 6.73
CA LYS A 8 12.65 12.99 8.16
C LYS A 8 11.82 14.17 8.66
N LYS A 9 11.80 15.28 7.91
CA LYS A 9 11.01 16.48 8.25
C LYS A 9 9.52 16.16 8.41
N HIS A 10 8.99 15.25 7.60
CA HIS A 10 7.58 14.85 7.62
C HIS A 10 7.31 13.62 8.50
N GLY A 11 8.31 13.12 9.24
CA GLY A 11 8.15 11.96 10.12
C GLY A 11 7.76 10.68 9.39
N LEU A 12 8.18 10.52 8.13
CA LEU A 12 7.86 9.32 7.36
C LEU A 12 8.60 8.09 7.92
N PRO A 13 8.00 6.89 7.84
CA PRO A 13 8.66 5.66 8.25
C PRO A 13 9.99 5.45 7.52
N GLU A 14 10.97 4.85 8.20
CA GLU A 14 12.23 4.49 7.56
C GLU A 14 12.01 3.42 6.48
N THR A 15 12.76 3.52 5.39
CA THR A 15 12.70 2.63 4.25
C THR A 15 14.08 2.53 3.60
N VAL A 16 14.25 1.60 2.67
CA VAL A 16 15.50 1.49 1.89
C VAL A 16 15.79 2.74 1.07
N GLN A 17 17.08 3.07 1.02
CA GLN A 17 17.62 4.08 0.13
C GLN A 17 17.78 3.52 -1.28
N LEU A 18 17.66 4.37 -2.29
CA LEU A 18 17.97 4.01 -3.67
C LEU A 18 19.46 3.73 -3.83
N TYR A 19 19.79 2.59 -4.44
CA TYR A 19 21.18 2.22 -4.67
C TYR A 19 21.84 3.12 -5.73
N ASN A 20 21.07 3.56 -6.74
CA ASN A 20 21.52 4.39 -7.85
C ASN A 20 21.42 5.90 -7.58
N ASP A 21 20.68 6.30 -6.55
CA ASP A 21 20.61 7.70 -6.11
C ASP A 21 20.69 7.79 -4.57
N PRO A 22 21.93 7.68 -4.03
CA PRO A 22 22.17 7.73 -2.59
C PRO A 22 21.84 9.12 -2.00
N GLY A 23 20.56 9.34 -1.74
CA GLY A 23 20.01 10.50 -1.04
C GLY A 23 18.49 10.46 -0.94
N TYR A 24 17.88 9.56 -1.72
CA TYR A 24 16.45 9.36 -1.81
C TYR A 24 16.04 8.02 -1.21
N LEU A 25 14.88 8.06 -0.57
CA LEU A 25 14.21 6.93 0.04
C LEU A 25 13.12 6.39 -0.89
N PHE A 26 13.00 5.06 -0.93
CA PHE A 26 12.03 4.35 -1.74
C PHE A 26 10.73 4.12 -0.98
N TYR A 27 9.65 4.69 -1.50
CA TYR A 27 8.29 4.44 -1.05
C TYR A 27 7.41 4.08 -2.25
N GLY A 28 6.38 3.28 -2.01
CA GLY A 28 5.37 2.91 -2.97
C GLY A 28 3.99 3.29 -2.45
N LEU A 29 3.02 3.39 -3.34
CA LEU A 29 1.64 3.64 -2.93
C LEU A 29 0.96 2.34 -2.51
N GLY A 30 0.17 2.40 -1.44
CA GLY A 30 -0.64 1.28 -0.93
C GLY A 30 -1.45 0.59 -2.02
N VAL A 31 -2.07 1.35 -2.93
CA VAL A 31 -2.87 0.80 -4.04
C VAL A 31 -2.08 -0.16 -4.93
N TYR A 32 -0.81 0.13 -5.23
CA TYR A 32 0.00 -0.75 -6.07
C TYR A 32 0.41 -2.02 -5.32
N HIS A 33 0.69 -1.91 -4.03
CA HIS A 33 1.00 -3.06 -3.19
C HIS A 33 -0.23 -3.97 -3.01
N GLN A 34 -1.42 -3.40 -2.78
CA GLN A 34 -2.68 -4.13 -2.69
C GLN A 34 -2.99 -4.90 -3.98
N LEU A 35 -2.83 -4.27 -5.14
CA LEU A 35 -3.01 -4.92 -6.45
C LEU A 35 -1.98 -6.03 -6.68
N HIS A 36 -0.72 -5.83 -6.29
CA HIS A 36 0.31 -6.87 -6.33
C HIS A 36 -0.09 -8.08 -5.49
N CYS A 37 -0.48 -7.86 -4.23
CA CYS A 37 -0.90 -8.91 -3.30
C CYS A 37 -2.15 -9.64 -3.79
N LEU A 38 -3.16 -8.94 -4.30
CA LEU A 38 -4.35 -9.56 -4.87
C LEU A 38 -4.01 -10.50 -6.03
N ASN A 39 -3.10 -10.09 -6.92
CA ASN A 39 -2.63 -10.95 -8.01
C ASN A 39 -1.78 -12.13 -7.51
N ARG A 40 -1.00 -11.97 -6.43
CA ARG A 40 -0.28 -13.09 -5.78
C ARG A 40 -1.27 -14.11 -5.21
N ILE A 41 -2.30 -13.66 -4.49
CA ILE A 41 -3.36 -14.51 -3.94
C ILE A 41 -4.10 -15.25 -5.05
N ARG A 42 -4.46 -14.57 -6.14
CA ARG A 42 -5.07 -15.21 -7.32
C ARG A 42 -4.27 -16.41 -7.83
N LYS A 43 -2.94 -16.28 -7.86
CA LYS A 43 -2.04 -17.35 -8.29
C LYS A 43 -1.93 -18.51 -7.30
N THR A 44 -2.34 -18.34 -6.04
CA THR A 44 -2.24 -19.37 -4.98
C THR A 44 -3.54 -20.12 -4.70
N PHE A 45 -4.66 -19.81 -5.37
CA PHE A 45 -5.91 -20.55 -5.14
C PHE A 45 -5.82 -21.97 -5.70
N TYR A 46 -5.65 -22.93 -4.79
CA TYR A 46 -5.73 -24.37 -5.04
C TYR A 46 -7.19 -24.82 -5.10
N LYS A 47 -7.55 -25.51 -6.17
CA LYS A 47 -8.92 -25.97 -6.44
C LYS A 47 -9.32 -27.13 -5.54
N GLU A 48 -8.39 -28.02 -5.19
CA GLU A 48 -8.71 -29.35 -4.66
C GLU A 48 -9.11 -29.36 -3.17
N LYS A 49 -8.83 -28.29 -2.41
CA LYS A 49 -8.95 -28.30 -0.94
C LYS A 49 -10.30 -27.83 -0.40
N PHE A 50 -11.01 -26.96 -1.11
CA PHE A 50 -12.17 -26.24 -0.57
C PHE A 50 -13.46 -26.45 -1.38
N TYR A 51 -13.37 -27.03 -2.57
CA TYR A 51 -14.45 -27.11 -3.55
C TYR A 51 -14.45 -28.48 -4.25
N ALA A 52 -14.27 -29.55 -3.47
CA ALA A 52 -14.08 -30.91 -4.01
C ALA A 52 -15.29 -31.40 -4.85
N ASP A 53 -16.50 -30.95 -4.50
CA ASP A 53 -17.77 -31.36 -5.12
C ASP A 53 -18.39 -30.29 -6.03
N GLU A 54 -17.73 -29.15 -6.23
CA GLU A 54 -18.21 -28.07 -7.10
C GLU A 54 -17.71 -28.23 -8.54
N ASP A 55 -18.50 -27.75 -9.50
CA ASP A 55 -18.11 -27.76 -10.92
C ASP A 55 -16.80 -26.98 -11.12
N PRO A 56 -15.74 -27.65 -11.63
CA PRO A 56 -14.47 -27.02 -11.96
C PRO A 56 -14.56 -25.70 -12.73
N HIS A 57 -15.50 -25.61 -13.66
CA HIS A 57 -15.67 -24.43 -14.48
C HIS A 57 -16.22 -23.25 -13.66
N MET A 58 -17.26 -23.49 -12.85
CA MET A 58 -17.86 -22.46 -12.00
C MET A 58 -16.91 -21.93 -10.92
N ILE A 59 -16.04 -22.79 -10.36
CA ILE A 59 -15.00 -22.37 -9.42
C ILE A 59 -14.06 -21.36 -10.09
N GLU A 60 -13.61 -21.63 -11.32
CA GLU A 60 -12.67 -20.75 -12.02
C GLU A 60 -13.32 -19.44 -12.47
N VAL A 61 -14.60 -19.47 -12.87
CA VAL A 61 -15.38 -18.26 -13.17
C VAL A 61 -15.51 -17.38 -11.94
N HIS A 62 -15.95 -17.92 -10.80
CA HIS A 62 -16.13 -17.14 -9.58
C HIS A 62 -14.82 -16.61 -9.03
N LYS A 63 -13.74 -17.41 -9.08
CA LYS A 63 -12.40 -16.91 -8.75
C LYS A 63 -12.09 -15.66 -9.56
N ASN A 64 -12.09 -15.75 -10.88
CA ASN A 64 -11.70 -14.62 -11.73
C ASN A 64 -12.65 -13.42 -11.62
N HIS A 65 -13.95 -13.65 -11.51
CA HIS A 65 -14.95 -12.60 -11.30
C HIS A 65 -14.75 -11.88 -9.96
N CYS A 66 -14.68 -12.61 -8.85
CA CYS A 66 -14.47 -12.03 -7.52
C CYS A 66 -13.13 -11.30 -7.44
N PHE A 67 -12.06 -11.84 -8.06
CA PHE A 67 -10.78 -11.15 -8.16
C PHE A 67 -10.90 -9.81 -8.90
N ASP A 68 -11.63 -9.78 -10.02
CA ASP A 68 -11.80 -8.54 -10.77
C ASP A 68 -12.65 -7.52 -10.01
N VAL A 69 -13.72 -7.95 -9.33
CA VAL A 69 -14.55 -7.06 -8.50
C VAL A 69 -13.71 -6.43 -7.38
N ILE A 70 -12.88 -7.21 -6.67
CA ILE A 70 -12.00 -6.68 -5.62
C ILE A 70 -10.95 -5.75 -6.22
N ARG A 71 -10.36 -6.10 -7.37
CA ARG A 71 -9.41 -5.25 -8.10
C ARG A 71 -10.03 -3.89 -8.45
N GLN A 72 -11.26 -3.89 -8.98
CA GLN A 72 -11.99 -2.67 -9.31
C GLN A 72 -12.25 -1.82 -8.06
N ALA A 73 -12.70 -2.44 -6.96
CA ALA A 73 -12.92 -1.74 -5.69
C ALA A 73 -11.64 -1.08 -5.18
N LEU A 74 -10.49 -1.77 -5.23
CA LEU A 74 -9.18 -1.22 -4.87
C LEU A 74 -8.78 -0.02 -5.75
N MET A 75 -9.03 -0.09 -7.06
CA MET A 75 -8.74 1.02 -7.97
C MET A 75 -9.65 2.23 -7.74
N CYS A 76 -10.93 2.01 -7.42
CA CYS A 76 -11.86 3.09 -7.10
C CYS A 76 -11.51 3.81 -5.79
N HIS A 77 -11.03 3.09 -4.79
CA HIS A 77 -10.77 3.64 -3.45
C HIS A 77 -9.29 3.95 -3.18
N GLY A 78 -8.42 3.73 -4.18
CA GLY A 78 -6.96 3.81 -4.16
C GLY A 78 -6.32 4.26 -2.84
N ASP A 79 -5.61 3.34 -2.18
CA ASP A 79 -4.83 3.66 -1.00
C ASP A 79 -3.60 4.50 -1.36
N ILE A 80 -3.59 5.74 -0.88
CA ILE A 80 -2.52 6.73 -1.08
C ILE A 80 -1.49 6.73 0.06
N SER A 81 -1.63 5.84 1.05
CA SER A 81 -0.63 5.67 2.09
C SER A 81 0.70 5.19 1.50
N LEU A 82 1.79 5.53 2.20
CA LEU A 82 3.13 5.13 1.79
C LEU A 82 3.46 3.76 2.37
N VAL A 83 3.73 2.82 1.48
CA VAL A 83 4.35 1.55 1.81
C VAL A 83 5.87 1.73 1.80
N TYR A 84 6.54 1.08 2.74
CA TYR A 84 7.99 1.10 2.88
C TYR A 84 8.57 -0.32 2.88
N TRP A 85 9.86 -0.42 2.57
CA TRP A 85 10.60 -1.67 2.54
C TRP A 85 11.70 -1.58 3.57
N TRP A 86 11.71 -2.55 4.48
CA TRP A 86 12.75 -2.68 5.49
C TRP A 86 12.96 -4.17 5.77
N ASN A 87 14.17 -4.56 6.10
CA ASN A 87 14.43 -5.88 6.63
C ASN A 87 14.55 -5.76 8.15
N ASP A 88 13.71 -6.49 8.89
CA ASP A 88 13.72 -6.45 10.36
C ASP A 88 15.08 -6.83 10.96
N THR A 89 15.94 -7.55 10.24
CA THR A 89 17.30 -7.87 10.69
C THR A 89 18.31 -6.72 10.54
N TYR A 90 17.95 -5.64 9.85
CA TYR A 90 18.85 -4.51 9.61
C TYR A 90 18.99 -3.58 10.80
N SER A 91 18.06 -3.64 11.75
CA SER A 91 18.09 -2.79 12.92
C SER A 91 17.51 -3.49 14.13
N TYR A 92 18.01 -3.14 15.32
CA TYR A 92 17.51 -3.62 16.59
C TYR A 92 17.37 -2.45 17.57
N ILE A 93 16.62 -2.65 18.65
CA ILE A 93 16.55 -1.71 19.76
C ILE A 93 17.53 -2.20 20.83
N ASP A 94 18.46 -1.35 21.25
CA ASP A 94 19.40 -1.67 22.33
C ASP A 94 18.76 -1.52 23.72
N GLU A 95 19.54 -1.84 24.75
CA GLU A 95 19.13 -1.75 26.16
C GLU A 95 18.72 -0.34 26.61
N THR A 96 19.14 0.70 25.88
CA THR A 96 18.77 2.10 26.16
C THR A 96 17.46 2.50 25.47
N GLY A 97 16.88 1.62 24.66
CA GLY A 97 15.72 1.92 23.83
C GLY A 97 16.08 2.63 22.53
N ALA A 98 17.38 2.78 22.21
CA ALA A 98 17.82 3.43 20.98
C ALA A 98 17.86 2.43 19.82
N LYS A 99 17.48 2.90 18.63
CA LYS A 99 17.57 2.10 17.41
C LYS A 99 19.02 2.06 16.93
N GLN A 100 19.55 0.85 16.75
CA GLN A 100 20.87 0.57 16.20
C GLN A 100 20.76 -0.20 14.89
N TYR A 101 21.78 -0.11 14.04
CA TYR A 101 21.88 -0.92 12.83
C TYR A 101 22.74 -2.16 13.08
N SER A 102 22.38 -3.29 12.48
CA SER A 102 23.13 -4.53 12.61
C SER A 102 24.44 -4.52 11.82
N ASP A 103 25.42 -5.32 12.26
CA ASP A 103 26.67 -5.50 11.50
C ASP A 103 26.39 -5.98 10.07
N ASP A 104 25.41 -6.87 9.89
CA ASP A 104 24.98 -7.33 8.56
C ASP A 104 24.53 -6.15 7.67
N TYR A 105 23.73 -5.22 8.18
CA TYR A 105 23.33 -4.04 7.43
C TYR A 105 24.53 -3.16 7.06
N LEU A 106 25.44 -2.95 8.00
CA LEU A 106 26.61 -2.08 7.81
C LEU A 106 27.58 -2.64 6.75
N HIS A 107 27.72 -3.96 6.64
CA HIS A 107 28.58 -4.61 5.65
C HIS A 107 27.96 -4.72 4.25
N ARG A 108 26.63 -4.59 4.12
CA ARG A 108 25.95 -4.62 2.82
C ARG A 108 26.13 -3.33 2.04
N ASN A 109 26.25 -3.44 0.72
CA ASN A 109 26.17 -2.30 -0.19
C ASN A 109 24.71 -1.87 -0.43
N GLY A 110 24.50 -0.74 -1.13
CA GLY A 110 23.17 -0.18 -1.37
C GLY A 110 22.22 -1.10 -2.13
N GLU A 111 22.73 -1.85 -3.11
CA GLU A 111 21.95 -2.81 -3.90
C GLU A 111 21.53 -4.02 -3.07
N GLU A 112 22.45 -4.55 -2.25
CA GLU A 112 22.19 -5.66 -1.34
C GLU A 112 21.16 -5.28 -0.26
N ARG A 113 21.23 -4.06 0.26
CA ARG A 113 20.24 -3.53 1.22
C ARG A 113 18.85 -3.43 0.60
N MET A 114 18.76 -2.95 -0.65
CA MET A 114 17.48 -2.81 -1.34
C MET A 114 16.87 -4.17 -1.67
N THR A 115 17.65 -5.06 -2.30
CA THR A 115 17.18 -6.39 -2.74
C THR A 115 16.87 -7.32 -1.58
N GLY A 116 17.54 -7.15 -0.43
CA GLY A 116 17.27 -7.90 0.80
C GLY A 116 16.08 -7.38 1.62
N SER A 117 15.43 -6.29 1.20
CA SER A 117 14.28 -5.70 1.91
C SER A 117 12.94 -6.11 1.31
N ARG A 118 11.91 -6.15 2.15
CA ARG A 118 10.54 -6.54 1.75
C ARG A 118 9.51 -5.62 2.40
N THR A 119 8.30 -5.60 1.85
CA THR A 119 7.14 -5.01 2.50
C THR A 119 6.74 -5.89 3.68
N HIS A 120 6.88 -5.38 4.90
CA HIS A 120 6.53 -6.13 6.12
C HIS A 120 5.03 -5.98 6.47
N TRP A 121 4.51 -6.95 7.23
CA TRP A 121 3.13 -6.99 7.73
C TRP A 121 2.77 -5.81 8.66
N ASN A 122 3.75 -5.01 9.08
CA ASN A 122 3.58 -3.82 9.92
C ASN A 122 3.38 -2.54 9.09
N THR A 123 3.02 -2.66 7.81
CA THR A 123 2.64 -1.48 7.03
C THR A 123 1.27 -1.02 7.52
N ASP A 124 1.27 -0.08 8.47
CA ASP A 124 0.04 0.54 8.96
C ASP A 124 -0.56 1.40 7.85
N VAL A 125 -1.67 0.94 7.28
CA VAL A 125 -2.46 1.73 6.33
C VAL A 125 -3.22 2.80 7.10
N GLN A 126 -3.05 4.05 6.70
CA GLN A 126 -3.86 5.13 7.23
C GLN A 126 -5.23 5.09 6.56
N CYS A 127 -6.26 4.71 7.32
CA CYS A 127 -7.64 4.80 6.87
C CYS A 127 -8.01 6.26 6.57
N ARG A 128 -8.76 6.48 5.48
CA ARG A 128 -9.33 7.80 5.19
C ARG A 128 -10.38 8.13 6.26
N ASP A 129 -10.36 9.36 6.76
CA ASP A 129 -11.47 9.89 7.54
C ASP A 129 -12.66 10.19 6.61
N ILE A 130 -13.48 9.17 6.36
CA ILE A 130 -14.66 9.28 5.50
C ILE A 130 -15.68 10.28 6.08
N SER A 131 -15.74 10.44 7.39
CA SER A 131 -16.62 11.41 8.03
C SER A 131 -16.19 12.83 7.67
N ALA A 132 -14.91 13.16 7.83
CA ALA A 132 -14.38 14.48 7.45
C ALA A 132 -14.55 14.78 5.96
N ILE A 133 -14.33 13.78 5.09
CA ILE A 133 -14.54 13.94 3.63
C ILE A 133 -16.02 14.21 3.33
N ASN A 134 -16.93 13.46 3.95
CA ASN A 134 -18.37 13.65 3.76
C ASN A 134 -18.85 15.00 4.29
N ASP A 135 -18.34 15.43 5.44
CA ASP A 135 -18.68 16.74 6.02
C ASP A 135 -18.21 17.86 5.11
N TRP A 136 -16.97 17.78 4.61
CA TRP A 136 -16.46 18.71 3.61
C TRP A 136 -17.33 18.72 2.35
N ALA A 137 -17.66 17.55 1.81
CA ALA A 137 -18.49 17.44 0.60
C ALA A 137 -19.90 18.02 0.80
N ARG A 138 -20.49 17.86 1.99
CA ARG A 138 -21.79 18.46 2.32
C ARG A 138 -21.72 19.98 2.43
N GLN A 139 -20.66 20.51 3.05
CA GLN A 139 -20.43 21.95 3.18
C GLN A 139 -20.14 22.62 1.84
N HIS A 140 -19.46 21.90 0.94
CA HIS A 140 -19.01 22.42 -0.36
C HIS A 140 -19.84 21.89 -1.53
N LYS A 141 -20.99 21.27 -1.26
CA LYS A 141 -21.86 20.76 -2.31
C LYS A 141 -22.28 21.91 -3.22
N VAL A 142 -22.23 21.67 -4.52
CA VAL A 142 -22.67 22.65 -5.52
C VAL A 142 -24.14 22.98 -5.25
N ASN A 143 -24.46 24.26 -5.14
CA ASN A 143 -25.85 24.71 -5.04
C ASN A 143 -26.55 24.45 -6.38
N ALA A 144 -27.32 23.36 -6.46
CA ALA A 144 -28.01 22.96 -7.67
C ALA A 144 -28.96 24.06 -8.17
N ASP A 145 -29.66 24.76 -7.28
CA ASP A 145 -30.59 25.83 -7.66
C ASP A 145 -29.88 27.05 -8.27
N LYS A 146 -28.63 27.30 -7.86
CA LYS A 146 -27.80 28.38 -8.42
C LYS A 146 -27.31 28.10 -9.84
N TYR A 147 -27.07 26.84 -10.19
CA TYR A 147 -26.41 26.48 -11.46
C TYR A 147 -27.29 25.66 -12.42
N TRP A 148 -28.37 25.09 -11.93
CA TRP A 148 -29.29 24.21 -12.67
C TRP A 148 -30.75 24.58 -12.45
N GLY A 149 -31.04 25.83 -12.06
CA GLY A 149 -32.41 26.33 -11.98
C GLY A 149 -33.16 25.93 -13.24
N ARG A 150 -34.17 25.05 -13.10
CA ARG A 150 -35.07 24.72 -14.19
C ARG A 150 -35.68 26.04 -14.62
N VAL A 151 -35.43 26.41 -15.87
CA VAL A 151 -36.31 27.34 -16.57
C VAL A 151 -37.55 26.50 -16.82
N ASP A 152 -38.54 26.64 -15.95
CA ASP A 152 -39.85 26.07 -16.21
C ASP A 152 -40.44 26.89 -17.37
N ASP A 153 -40.58 26.25 -18.53
CA ASP A 153 -41.27 26.80 -19.72
C ASP A 153 -42.80 26.81 -19.53
#